data_AF-A0A1Q8Q2Z6-F1
#
_entry.id   AF-A0A1Q8Q2Z6-F1
#
_cell.length_a   1.000
_cell.length_b   1.000
_cell.length_c   1.000
_cell.angle_alpha   90.00
_cell.angle_beta   90.00
_cell.angle_gamma   90.00
#
_symmetry.space_group_name_H-M   'P 1'
#
loop_
_entity.id
_entity.type
_entity.pdbx_description
1 polymer ?
#
loop_
_entity_poly.entity_id
_entity_poly.type
_entity_poly.pdbx_seq_one_letter_code
_entity_poly.pdbx_strand_id
1 'polypeptide(L)'
;MDKDFNILSSERISEIKRLINEYSLYVGDQKIGIKIYLDSDGYYQMETSHYYRGKDKAGVYITSAANFESEDEALSNAKRQLLMFNDGKGEWRKNEDYYI
;
A
#
# COMPACT_ATOMS: atom_id res chain seq x y z
N MET A 1 12.06 3.36 19.63
CA MET A 1 11.89 4.23 18.47
C MET A 1 13.23 4.40 17.77
N ASP A 2 13.31 4.08 16.48
CA ASP A 2 14.54 4.14 15.65
C ASP A 2 15.15 5.55 15.68
N LYS A 3 16.49 5.67 15.61
CA LYS A 3 17.20 6.96 15.61
C LYS A 3 16.81 7.82 14.41
N ASP A 4 16.55 7.18 13.27
CA ASP A 4 16.14 7.87 12.04
C ASP A 4 14.80 8.60 12.22
N PHE A 5 13.82 7.96 12.87
CA PHE A 5 12.51 8.58 13.12
C PHE A 5 12.59 9.73 14.12
N ASN A 6 13.44 9.62 15.13
CA ASN A 6 13.61 10.70 16.12
C ASN A 6 14.11 12.00 15.48
N ILE A 7 15.02 11.91 14.50
CA ILE A 7 15.55 13.09 13.78
C ILE A 7 14.44 13.82 13.03
N LEU A 8 13.45 13.06 12.53
CA LEU A 8 12.33 13.60 11.76
C LEU A 8 11.17 14.05 12.66
N SER A 9 11.20 13.78 13.97
CA SER A 9 10.07 14.05 14.85
C SER A 9 9.88 15.55 15.15
N SER A 10 8.65 16.05 15.04
CA SER A 10 8.23 17.38 15.51
C SER A 10 6.74 17.40 15.80
N GLU A 11 6.26 18.33 16.62
CA GLU A 11 4.83 18.48 16.97
C GLU A 11 3.92 18.75 15.75
N ARG A 12 4.50 19.08 14.59
CA ARG A 12 3.76 19.38 13.35
C ARG A 12 3.64 18.21 12.39
N ILE A 13 4.28 17.07 12.68
CA ILE A 13 4.32 15.92 11.78
C ILE A 13 3.31 14.88 12.25
N SER A 14 2.40 14.50 11.36
CA SER A 14 1.32 13.55 11.64
C SER A 14 1.74 12.09 11.52
N GLU A 15 2.68 11.79 10.62
CA GLU A 15 3.14 10.42 10.34
C GLU A 15 4.56 10.45 9.77
N ILE A 16 5.39 9.48 10.16
CA ILE A 16 6.69 9.24 9.54
C ILE A 16 6.79 7.76 9.21
N LYS A 17 7.12 7.49 7.95
CA LYS A 17 7.33 6.13 7.45
C LYS A 17 8.57 6.10 6.57
N ARG A 18 9.42 5.09 6.76
CA ARG A 18 10.60 4.85 5.95
C ARG A 18 10.23 3.90 4.82
N LEU A 19 10.45 4.30 3.58
CA LEU A 19 10.31 3.38 2.44
C LEU A 19 11.33 2.26 2.57
N ILE A 20 10.86 1.01 2.57
CA ILE A 20 11.70 -0.19 2.66
C ILE A 20 12.00 -0.72 1.27
N ASN A 21 10.95 -0.93 0.46
CA ASN A 21 11.08 -1.44 -0.89
C ASN A 21 9.94 -0.96 -1.79
N GLU A 22 10.23 -0.97 -3.09
CA GLU A 22 9.26 -0.74 -4.16
C GLU A 22 9.24 -1.90 -5.13
N TYR A 23 8.04 -2.30 -5.53
CA TYR A 23 7.82 -3.35 -6.51
C TYR A 23 6.93 -2.84 -7.63
N SER A 24 7.06 -3.47 -8.80
CA SER A 24 6.05 -3.34 -9.84
C SER A 24 5.66 -4.71 -10.35
N LEU A 25 4.38 -4.88 -10.64
CA LEU A 25 3.82 -6.10 -11.20
C LEU A 25 2.73 -5.75 -12.22
N TYR A 26 2.38 -6.73 -13.05
CA TYR A 26 1.27 -6.62 -13.99
C TYR A 26 0.10 -7.47 -13.52
N VAL A 27 -1.11 -6.92 -13.61
CA VAL A 27 -2.36 -7.67 -13.49
C VAL A 27 -3.17 -7.47 -14.78
N GLY A 28 -3.14 -8.49 -15.64
CA GLY A 28 -3.52 -8.29 -17.05
C GLY A 28 -2.57 -7.27 -17.70
N ASP A 29 -3.14 -6.29 -18.40
CA ASP A 29 -2.37 -5.22 -19.04
C ASP A 29 -2.08 -4.03 -18.11
N GLN A 30 -2.60 -4.05 -16.87
CA GLN A 30 -2.37 -2.97 -15.92
C GLN A 30 -1.07 -3.16 -15.16
N LYS A 31 -0.16 -2.19 -15.27
CA LYS A 31 1.01 -2.08 -14.39
C LYS A 31 0.62 -1.47 -13.05
N ILE A 32 0.98 -2.15 -11.96
CA ILE A 32 0.69 -1.73 -10.59
C ILE A 32 2.01 -1.62 -9.82
N GLY A 33 2.16 -0.52 -9.08
CA GLY A 33 3.26 -0.30 -8.15
C GLY A 33 2.83 -0.69 -6.74
N ILE A 34 3.76 -1.21 -5.96
CA ILE A 34 3.59 -1.51 -4.54
C ILE A 34 4.74 -0.84 -3.80
N LYS A 35 4.43 -0.04 -2.79
CA LYS A 35 5.42 0.48 -1.84
C LYS A 35 5.21 -0.17 -0.49
N ILE A 36 6.30 -0.62 0.11
CA ILE A 36 6.33 -1.11 1.48
C ILE A 36 7.09 -0.11 2.34
N TYR A 37 6.48 0.30 3.45
CA TYR A 37 7.07 1.23 4.40
C TYR A 37 7.22 0.56 5.77
N LEU A 38 8.10 1.11 6.61
CA LEU A 38 8.19 0.83 8.04
C LEU A 38 7.81 2.10 8.79
N ASP A 39 6.88 2.02 9.72
CA ASP A 39 6.48 3.15 10.56
C ASP A 39 7.36 3.30 11.81
N SER A 40 7.11 4.35 12.59
CA SER A 40 7.85 4.64 13.83
C SER A 40 7.65 3.62 14.95
N ASP A 41 6.55 2.86 14.88
CA ASP A 41 6.18 1.83 15.86
C ASP A 41 6.80 0.46 15.51
N GLY A 42 7.40 0.35 14.32
CA GLY A 42 8.09 -0.84 13.85
C GLY A 42 7.21 -1.78 13.04
N TYR A 43 6.04 -1.32 12.60
CA TYR A 43 5.16 -2.10 11.73
C TYR A 43 5.37 -1.77 10.26
N TYR A 44 5.21 -2.79 9.43
CA TYR A 44 5.26 -2.64 7.99
C TYR A 44 3.90 -2.21 7.46
N GLN A 45 3.91 -1.21 6.58
CA GLN A 45 2.74 -0.66 5.91
C GLN A 45 2.87 -0.88 4.41
N MET A 46 1.75 -0.90 3.69
CA MET A 46 1.78 -1.07 2.24
C MET A 46 0.81 -0.12 1.53
N GLU A 47 1.20 0.28 0.33
CA GLU A 47 0.39 1.08 -0.58
C GLU A 47 0.49 0.52 -1.99
N THR A 48 -0.65 0.47 -2.68
CA THR A 48 -0.72 0.09 -4.08
C THR A 48 -1.03 1.30 -4.94
N SER A 49 -0.42 1.42 -6.12
CA SER A 49 -0.63 2.57 -7.01
C SER A 49 -2.01 2.58 -7.67
N HIS A 50 -2.66 1.42 -7.69
CA HIS A 50 -4.00 1.23 -8.21
C HIS A 50 -4.78 0.32 -7.28
N TYR A 51 -6.09 0.42 -7.36
CA TYR A 51 -7.04 -0.50 -6.77
C TYR A 51 -8.08 -0.90 -7.81
N TYR A 52 -8.68 -2.08 -7.63
CA TYR A 52 -9.66 -2.59 -8.58
C TYR A 52 -11.09 -2.37 -8.08
N ARG A 53 -11.96 -1.84 -8.94
CA ARG A 53 -13.39 -1.73 -8.70
C ARG A 53 -14.14 -2.70 -9.61
N GLY A 54 -14.64 -3.80 -9.06
CA GLY A 54 -15.47 -4.77 -9.78
C GLY A 54 -16.76 -4.14 -10.34
N LYS A 55 -17.26 -4.65 -11.47
CA LYS A 55 -18.31 -4.01 -12.30
C LYS A 55 -19.60 -3.69 -11.54
N ASP A 56 -19.96 -4.53 -10.57
CA ASP A 56 -21.21 -4.44 -9.80
C ASP A 56 -20.95 -4.32 -8.28
N LYS A 57 -19.72 -3.98 -7.86
CA LYS A 57 -19.38 -3.82 -6.45
C LYS A 57 -19.48 -2.36 -6.01
N ALA A 58 -20.33 -2.11 -5.02
CA ALA A 58 -20.56 -0.78 -4.46
C ALA A 58 -19.37 -0.27 -3.62
N GLY A 59 -18.61 -1.17 -3.01
CA GLY A 59 -17.44 -0.83 -2.19
C GLY A 59 -16.14 -1.01 -2.94
N VAL A 60 -15.26 -0.02 -2.82
CA VAL A 60 -13.83 -0.18 -3.10
C VAL A 60 -13.16 -0.43 -1.76
N TYR A 61 -12.47 -1.56 -1.60
CA TYR A 61 -11.61 -1.74 -0.44
C TYR A 61 -10.24 -1.13 -0.77
N ILE A 62 -10.07 0.13 -0.40
CA ILE A 62 -8.77 0.79 -0.35
C ILE A 62 -8.38 0.72 1.13
N THR A 63 -7.48 -0.17 1.51
CA THR A 63 -6.77 0.03 2.77
C THR A 63 -5.38 0.51 2.38
N SER A 64 -5.15 1.80 2.60
CA SER A 64 -3.82 2.22 3.03
C SER A 64 -3.63 1.59 4.41
N ALA A 65 -2.49 0.97 4.65
CA ALA A 65 -2.08 0.47 5.96
C ALA A 65 -2.80 -0.79 6.53
N ALA A 66 -1.97 -1.72 6.97
CA ALA A 66 -2.24 -2.60 8.10
C ALA A 66 -0.90 -2.78 8.81
N ASN A 67 -0.90 -2.82 10.15
CA ASN A 67 0.32 -2.96 10.95
C ASN A 67 0.88 -4.39 10.83
N PHE A 68 1.60 -4.67 9.75
CA PHE A 68 2.17 -5.99 9.50
C PHE A 68 3.48 -6.18 10.28
N GLU A 69 3.75 -7.42 10.69
CA GLU A 69 4.95 -7.75 11.48
C GLU A 69 6.18 -7.95 10.59
N SER A 70 5.99 -8.07 9.27
CA SER A 70 7.08 -8.25 8.31
C SER A 70 6.79 -7.65 6.93
N GLU A 71 7.87 -7.39 6.19
CA GLU A 71 7.81 -6.96 4.79
C GLU A 71 7.09 -7.98 3.89
N ASP A 72 7.39 -9.27 4.08
CA ASP A 72 6.79 -10.35 3.29
C ASP A 72 5.28 -10.43 3.52
N GLU A 73 4.83 -10.23 4.76
CA GLU A 73 3.42 -10.18 5.10
C GLU A 73 2.73 -8.97 4.44
N ALA A 74 3.37 -7.80 4.50
CA ALA A 74 2.87 -6.58 3.85
C ALA A 74 2.75 -6.75 2.34
N LEU A 75 3.77 -7.33 1.68
CA LEU A 75 3.76 -7.60 0.25
C LEU A 75 2.71 -8.66 -0.15
N SER A 76 2.55 -9.71 0.67
CA SER A 76 1.53 -10.74 0.46
C SER A 76 0.12 -10.16 0.53
N ASN A 77 -0.14 -9.27 1.51
CA ASN A 77 -1.41 -8.59 1.66
C ASN A 77 -1.67 -7.59 0.52
N ALA A 78 -0.66 -6.85 0.08
CA ALA A 78 -0.76 -5.97 -1.09
C ALA A 78 -1.23 -6.76 -2.32
N LYS A 79 -0.59 -7.90 -2.61
CA LYS A 79 -1.00 -8.78 -3.71
C LYS A 79 -2.42 -9.31 -3.54
N ARG A 80 -2.77 -9.76 -2.33
CA ARG A 80 -4.11 -10.30 -2.04
C ARG A 80 -5.20 -9.26 -2.30
N GLN A 81 -4.99 -8.01 -1.90
CA GLN A 81 -5.99 -6.95 -2.09
C GLN A 81 -6.20 -6.59 -3.55
N LEU A 82 -5.12 -6.51 -4.33
CA LEU A 82 -5.21 -6.27 -5.77
C LEU A 82 -6.07 -7.32 -6.48
N LEU A 83 -6.02 -8.57 -6.01
CA LEU A 83 -6.69 -9.69 -6.65
C LEU A 83 -8.05 -10.05 -6.04
N MET A 84 -8.31 -9.66 -4.78
CA MET A 84 -9.52 -10.05 -4.04
C MET A 84 -10.83 -9.65 -4.74
N PHE A 85 -10.83 -8.50 -5.42
CA PHE A 85 -12.01 -7.96 -6.10
C PHE A 85 -11.92 -8.04 -7.63
N ASN A 86 -10.83 -8.57 -8.17
CA ASN A 86 -10.61 -8.64 -9.61
C ASN A 86 -11.52 -9.72 -10.24
N ASP A 87 -12.61 -9.27 -10.86
CA ASP A 87 -13.56 -10.10 -11.60
C ASP A 87 -13.31 -10.09 -13.12
N GLY A 88 -12.27 -9.38 -13.57
CA GLY A 88 -11.94 -9.20 -14.99
C GLY A 88 -12.91 -8.32 -15.78
N LYS A 89 -13.92 -7.71 -15.13
CA LYS A 89 -15.00 -6.94 -15.79
C LYS A 89 -15.16 -5.51 -15.24
N GLY A 90 -14.55 -5.23 -14.10
CA GLY A 90 -14.40 -3.91 -13.50
C GLY A 90 -13.24 -3.09 -14.08
N GLU A 91 -12.84 -2.06 -13.34
CA GLU A 91 -11.83 -1.08 -13.75
C GLU A 91 -10.74 -0.89 -12.70
N TRP A 92 -9.51 -0.63 -13.18
CA TRP A 92 -8.42 -0.17 -12.34
C TRP A 92 -8.54 1.34 -12.15
N ARG A 93 -8.44 1.78 -10.90
CA ARG A 93 -8.44 3.20 -10.53
C ARG A 93 -7.12 3.52 -9.86
N LYS A 94 -6.62 4.73 -10.12
CA LYS A 94 -5.41 5.24 -9.47
C LYS A 94 -5.68 5.47 -8.00
N ASN A 95 -4.71 5.11 -7.17
CA ASN A 95 -4.65 5.53 -5.79
C ASN A 95 -4.02 6.93 -5.72
N GLU A 96 -4.79 7.92 -5.26
CA GLU A 96 -4.31 9.31 -5.17
C GLU A 96 -3.30 9.50 -4.03
N ASP A 97 -3.33 8.62 -3.03
CA ASP A 97 -2.39 8.63 -1.91
C ASP A 97 -1.04 7.98 -2.28
N TYR A 98 -0.95 7.33 -3.45
CA TYR A 98 0.31 6.75 -3.94
C TYR A 98 1.17 7.84 -4.58
N TYR A 99 1.98 8.52 -3.78
CA TYR A 99 2.94 9.51 -4.25
C TYR A 99 4.29 8.90 -4.59
N ILE A 100 5.02 9.54 -5.52
CA ILE A 100 6.39 9.18 -5.89
C ILE A 100 7.36 9.72 -4.85
#